data_AF-A0A842JB16-F1
#
_entry.id   AF-A0A842JB16-F1
#
_cell.length_a   1.000
_cell.length_b   1.000
_cell.length_c   1.000
_cell.angle_alpha   90.00
_cell.angle_beta   90.00
_cell.angle_gamma   90.00
#
_symmetry.space_group_name_H-M   'P 1'
#
loop_
_entity.id
_entity.type
_entity.pdbx_description
1 polymer ?
#
loop_
_entity_poly.entity_id
_entity_poly.type
_entity_poly.pdbx_seq_one_letter_code
_entity_poly.pdbx_strand_id
1 'polypeptide(L)'
;MFELKFKAKAVTATKNSKDNYYMIGLADDKYNYKNYIIFQRPIKLKKDDDENADINGLYAECNGDVCYNACKCVTITDKTIVFEVKDSVISANIEGVRLSERFMKYCKEIFGELLKLSVSK
;
A
#
# COMPACT_ATOMS: atom_id res chain seq x y z
N MET A 1 6.54 -1.73 -19.44
CA MET A 1 6.02 -0.88 -18.34
C MET A 1 4.51 -0.98 -18.34
N PHE A 2 3.93 -1.54 -17.28
CA PHE A 2 2.48 -1.67 -17.14
C PHE A 2 1.93 -0.48 -16.35
N GLU A 3 0.76 0.03 -16.72
CA GLU A 3 0.12 1.13 -16.00
C GLU A 3 -1.32 0.75 -15.64
N LEU A 4 -1.65 0.86 -14.37
CA LEU A 4 -3.01 0.70 -13.86
C LEU A 4 -3.52 2.02 -13.30
N LYS A 5 -4.69 2.46 -13.76
CA LYS A 5 -5.39 3.64 -13.25
C LYS A 5 -6.78 3.23 -12.80
N PHE A 6 -7.14 3.54 -11.56
CA PHE A 6 -8.50 3.34 -11.07
C PHE A 6 -8.91 4.42 -10.07
N LYS A 7 -10.22 4.61 -9.89
CA LYS A 7 -10.77 5.47 -8.83
C LYS A 7 -11.04 4.61 -7.61
N ALA A 8 -10.28 4.83 -6.55
CA ALA A 8 -10.53 4.17 -5.28
C ALA A 8 -11.82 4.72 -4.66
N LYS A 9 -12.70 3.82 -4.21
CA LYS A 9 -13.88 4.16 -3.41
C LYS A 9 -13.81 3.56 -2.01
N ALA A 10 -13.05 2.47 -1.87
CA ALA A 10 -12.77 1.85 -0.59
C ALA A 10 -11.29 2.03 -0.25
N VAL A 11 -11.03 2.51 0.96
CA VAL A 11 -9.69 2.65 1.53
C VAL A 11 -9.68 2.00 2.90
N THR A 12 -8.76 1.08 3.11
CA THR A 12 -8.67 0.29 4.34
C THR A 12 -7.28 0.40 4.97
N ALA A 13 -7.26 0.33 6.29
CA ALA A 13 -6.03 0.33 7.08
C ALA A 13 -6.26 -0.56 8.30
N THR A 14 -5.59 -1.71 8.35
CA THR A 14 -5.72 -2.68 9.44
C THR A 14 -4.36 -3.02 10.04
N LYS A 15 -4.39 -3.32 11.33
CA LYS A 15 -3.26 -3.88 12.06
C LYS A 15 -3.69 -5.24 12.53
N ASN A 16 -2.93 -6.27 12.19
CA ASN A 16 -3.14 -7.61 12.73
C ASN A 16 -1.99 -7.93 13.67
N SER A 17 -2.23 -7.78 14.97
CA SER A 17 -1.19 -8.08 15.98
C SER A 17 -0.95 -9.57 16.15
N LYS A 18 -1.92 -10.42 15.80
CA LYS A 18 -1.80 -11.89 15.89
C LYS A 18 -0.86 -12.40 14.81
N ASP A 19 -1.08 -11.95 13.59
CA ASP A 19 -0.30 -12.33 12.41
C ASP A 19 0.83 -11.32 12.10
N ASN A 20 1.03 -10.35 13.00
CA ASN A 20 2.17 -9.43 13.03
C ASN A 20 2.37 -8.53 11.80
N TYR A 21 1.32 -7.86 11.30
CA TYR A 21 1.47 -6.93 10.17
C TYR A 21 0.62 -5.66 10.27
N TYR A 22 1.11 -4.60 9.62
CA TYR A 22 0.28 -3.50 9.14
C TYR A 22 -0.16 -3.78 7.70
N MET A 23 -1.39 -3.41 7.37
CA MET A 23 -1.92 -3.51 6.01
C MET A 23 -2.66 -2.24 5.63
N ILE A 24 -2.47 -1.80 4.39
CA ILE A 24 -3.35 -0.84 3.73
C ILE A 24 -3.91 -1.44 2.44
N GLY A 25 -5.08 -0.97 2.04
CA GLY A 25 -5.71 -1.39 0.78
C GLY A 25 -6.50 -0.27 0.14
N LEU A 26 -6.49 -0.25 -1.20
CA LEU A 26 -7.34 0.60 -2.01
C LEU A 26 -8.06 -0.26 -3.04
N ALA A 27 -9.36 -0.01 -3.23
CA ALA A 27 -10.16 -0.71 -4.23
C ALA A 27 -11.19 0.21 -4.88
N ASP A 28 -11.56 -0.09 -6.12
CA ASP A 28 -12.57 0.67 -6.88
C ASP A 28 -14.00 0.48 -6.37
N ASP A 29 -14.24 -0.57 -5.58
CA ASP A 29 -15.47 -0.81 -4.84
C ASP A 29 -15.17 -1.53 -3.51
N LYS A 30 -16.13 -1.57 -2.57
CA LYS A 30 -15.96 -2.25 -1.28
C LYS A 30 -16.30 -3.75 -1.36
N TYR A 31 -17.26 -4.13 -2.20
CA TYR A 31 -17.86 -5.45 -2.21
C TYR A 31 -17.68 -6.18 -3.55
N ASN A 32 -17.61 -5.44 -4.66
CA ASN A 32 -17.45 -6.01 -5.99
C ASN A 32 -16.35 -5.27 -6.77
N TYR A 33 -15.14 -5.29 -6.21
CA TYR A 33 -14.00 -4.59 -6.79
C TYR A 33 -13.45 -5.35 -8.00
N LYS A 34 -13.13 -4.61 -9.05
CA LYS A 34 -12.37 -5.11 -10.20
C LYS A 34 -10.89 -4.80 -10.04
N ASN A 35 -10.59 -3.62 -9.50
CA ASN A 35 -9.23 -3.16 -9.29
C ASN A 35 -8.98 -2.91 -7.82
N TYR A 36 -7.90 -3.50 -7.31
CA TYR A 36 -7.41 -3.24 -5.98
C TYR A 36 -5.89 -3.32 -5.92
N ILE A 37 -5.35 -2.71 -4.87
CA ILE A 37 -3.97 -2.88 -4.45
C ILE A 37 -3.91 -2.94 -2.93
N ILE A 38 -3.15 -3.88 -2.39
CA ILE A 38 -2.86 -3.98 -0.97
C ILE A 38 -1.36 -3.99 -0.73
N PHE A 39 -0.95 -3.43 0.40
CA PHE A 39 0.41 -3.51 0.89
C PHE A 39 0.42 -3.99 2.32
N GLN A 40 1.40 -4.82 2.65
CA GLN A 40 1.61 -5.31 4.02
C GLN A 40 3.08 -5.22 4.39
N ARG A 41 3.35 -4.97 5.67
CA ARG A 41 4.69 -5.08 6.25
C ARG A 41 4.63 -5.59 7.68
N PRO A 42 5.56 -6.46 8.11
CA PRO A 42 5.62 -6.91 9.49
C PRO A 42 5.73 -5.76 10.48
N ILE A 43 5.07 -5.87 11.64
CA ILE A 43 5.14 -4.82 12.69
C ILE A 43 6.51 -4.88 13.39
N LYS A 44 6.98 -6.10 13.68
CA LYS A 44 8.30 -6.38 14.26
C LYS A 44 8.80 -7.71 13.75
N LEU A 45 10.08 -7.81 13.42
CA LEU A 45 10.69 -9.13 13.19
C LEU A 45 10.91 -9.82 14.55
N LYS A 46 10.64 -11.13 14.59
CA LYS A 46 11.02 -11.97 15.73
C LYS A 46 12.52 -12.23 15.68
N LYS A 47 13.09 -12.68 16.81
CA LYS A 47 14.53 -12.94 16.95
C LYS A 47 15.08 -13.93 15.92
N ASP A 48 14.24 -14.88 15.51
CA ASP A 48 14.61 -15.96 14.59
C ASP A 48 14.13 -15.72 13.15
N ASP A 49 13.53 -14.55 12.87
CA ASP A 49 13.13 -14.19 11.51
C ASP A 49 14.38 -13.74 10.73
N ASP A 50 14.56 -14.29 9.53
CA ASP A 50 15.59 -13.82 8.60
C ASP A 50 15.18 -12.45 8.04
N GLU A 51 15.91 -11.40 8.43
CA GLU A 51 15.68 -10.03 7.98
C GLU A 51 15.82 -9.86 6.45
N ASN A 52 16.52 -10.78 5.78
CA ASN A 52 16.73 -10.75 4.34
C ASN A 52 15.71 -11.56 3.56
N ALA A 53 14.83 -12.32 4.23
CA ALA A 53 13.80 -13.09 3.56
C ALA A 53 12.70 -12.18 2.99
N ASP A 54 12.31 -12.42 1.74
CA ASP A 54 11.30 -11.62 1.04
C ASP A 54 9.98 -11.52 1.80
N ILE A 55 9.56 -12.61 2.46
CA ILE A 55 8.32 -12.68 3.25
C ILE A 55 8.31 -11.74 4.45
N ASN A 56 9.49 -11.33 4.92
CA ASN A 56 9.69 -10.39 6.03
C ASN A 56 9.78 -8.94 5.55
N GLY A 57 9.72 -8.74 4.23
CA GLY A 57 9.80 -7.46 3.56
C GLY A 57 8.45 -6.78 3.30
N LEU A 58 8.47 -5.86 2.34
CA LEU A 58 7.27 -5.16 1.88
C LEU A 58 6.50 -6.02 0.87
N TYR A 59 5.36 -6.55 1.29
CA TYR A 59 4.42 -7.26 0.45
C TYR A 59 3.56 -6.28 -0.35
N ALA A 60 3.33 -6.59 -1.62
CA ALA A 60 2.35 -5.92 -2.45
C ALA A 60 1.56 -6.95 -3.26
N GLU A 61 0.25 -6.75 -3.34
CA GLU A 61 -0.63 -7.51 -4.23
C GLU A 61 -1.55 -6.56 -4.98
N CYS A 62 -1.67 -6.76 -6.28
CA CYS A 62 -2.55 -5.99 -7.15
C CYS A 62 -3.30 -6.94 -8.08
N ASN A 63 -4.63 -6.98 -7.98
CA ASN A 63 -5.48 -7.82 -8.81
C ASN A 63 -5.08 -9.31 -8.88
N GLY A 64 -4.53 -9.84 -7.78
CA GLY A 64 -4.05 -11.22 -7.66
C GLY A 64 -2.57 -11.42 -7.99
N ASP A 65 -1.89 -10.43 -8.59
CA ASP A 65 -0.45 -10.48 -8.82
C ASP A 65 0.32 -10.03 -7.57
N VAL A 66 1.26 -10.86 -7.11
CA VAL A 66 1.99 -10.67 -5.86
C VAL A 66 3.46 -10.36 -6.09
N CYS A 67 4.03 -9.49 -5.26
CA CYS A 67 5.47 -9.32 -5.16
C CYS A 67 5.93 -8.90 -3.76
N TYR A 68 7.22 -9.09 -3.50
CA TYR A 68 7.90 -8.69 -2.28
C TYR A 68 9.03 -7.73 -2.62
N ASN A 69 9.27 -6.75 -1.75
CA ASN A 69 10.40 -5.80 -1.81
C ASN A 69 10.56 -5.08 -3.16
N ALA A 70 9.46 -4.94 -3.90
CA ALA A 70 9.49 -4.45 -5.27
C ALA A 70 8.93 -3.03 -5.44
N CYS A 71 8.35 -2.47 -4.37
CA CYS A 71 7.89 -1.09 -4.34
C CYS A 71 9.11 -0.16 -4.27
N LYS A 72 9.18 0.80 -5.18
CA LYS A 72 10.29 1.76 -5.32
C LYS A 72 9.92 3.13 -4.76
N CYS A 73 8.66 3.54 -4.92
CA CYS A 73 8.17 4.83 -4.43
C CYS A 73 6.66 4.81 -4.26
N VAL A 74 6.17 5.54 -3.25
CA VAL A 74 4.75 5.84 -3.06
C VAL A 74 4.59 7.34 -2.92
N THR A 75 3.78 7.95 -3.79
CA THR A 75 3.49 9.38 -3.72
C THR A 75 2.02 9.59 -3.39
N ILE A 76 1.73 10.28 -2.28
CA ILE A 76 0.38 10.67 -1.86
C ILE A 76 0.20 12.17 -2.09
N THR A 77 -0.85 12.52 -2.81
CA THR A 77 -1.34 13.89 -3.03
C THR A 77 -2.74 14.03 -2.42
N ASP A 78 -3.35 15.20 -2.58
CA ASP A 78 -4.75 15.47 -2.23
C ASP A 78 -5.75 14.64 -3.08
N LYS A 79 -5.38 14.28 -4.31
CA LYS A 79 -6.28 13.64 -5.29
C LYS A 79 -5.88 12.23 -5.70
N THR A 80 -4.62 11.86 -5.52
CA THR A 80 -4.09 10.60 -6.04
C THR A 80 -3.08 9.97 -5.10
N ILE A 81 -3.01 8.63 -5.13
CA ILE A 81 -1.89 7.85 -4.63
C ILE A 81 -1.28 7.10 -5.78
N VAL A 82 0.03 7.25 -5.98
CA VAL A 82 0.79 6.58 -7.03
C VAL A 82 1.79 5.63 -6.39
N PHE A 83 1.77 4.37 -6.84
CA PHE A 83 2.69 3.32 -6.43
C PHE A 83 3.55 2.92 -7.62
N GLU A 84 4.86 3.04 -7.46
CA GLU A 84 5.84 2.51 -8.40
C GLU A 84 6.32 1.14 -7.89
N VAL A 85 5.98 0.07 -8.60
CA VAL A 85 6.25 -1.32 -8.17
C VAL A 85 6.86 -2.09 -9.34
N LYS A 86 8.09 -2.61 -9.20
CA LYS A 86 8.87 -3.21 -10.29
C LYS A 86 8.91 -2.29 -11.52
N ASP A 87 8.28 -2.72 -12.61
CA ASP A 87 8.17 -2.01 -13.90
C ASP A 87 6.73 -1.56 -14.15
N SER A 88 5.97 -1.37 -13.07
CA SER A 88 4.56 -1.00 -13.07
C SER A 88 4.31 0.29 -12.31
N VAL A 89 3.34 1.07 -12.77
CA VAL A 89 2.83 2.25 -12.08
C VAL A 89 1.34 2.06 -11.82
N ILE A 90 0.95 2.07 -10.55
CA ILE A 90 -0.45 1.96 -10.12
C ILE A 90 -0.89 3.31 -9.57
N SER A 91 -1.83 3.96 -10.23
CA SER A 91 -2.38 5.26 -9.85
C SER A 91 -3.83 5.12 -9.38
N ALA A 92 -4.05 5.33 -8.09
CA ALA A 92 -5.37 5.37 -7.47
C ALA A 92 -5.84 6.82 -7.31
N ASN A 93 -6.90 7.22 -8.02
CA ASN A 93 -7.61 8.48 -7.76
C ASN A 93 -8.42 8.32 -6.46
N ILE A 94 -8.17 9.20 -5.50
CA ILE A 94 -8.79 9.24 -4.17
C ILE A 94 -9.65 10.50 -3.98
N GLU A 95 -10.00 11.19 -5.06
CA GLU A 95 -10.82 12.40 -5.00
C GLU A 95 -12.22 12.09 -4.43
N GLY A 96 -12.59 12.81 -3.38
CA GLY A 96 -13.80 12.56 -2.62
C GLY A 96 -13.70 11.42 -1.59
N VAL A 97 -12.51 10.81 -1.44
CA VAL A 97 -12.25 9.79 -0.41
C VAL A 97 -11.43 10.40 0.72
N ARG A 98 -11.94 10.27 1.96
CA ARG A 98 -11.21 10.74 3.14
C ARG A 98 -10.18 9.71 3.58
N LEU A 99 -8.89 10.03 3.44
CA LEU A 99 -7.82 9.26 4.07
C LEU A 99 -7.84 9.49 5.59
N SER A 100 -7.97 8.41 6.35
CA SER A 100 -7.97 8.50 7.81
C SER A 100 -6.54 8.70 8.37
N GLU A 101 -6.44 9.27 9.57
CA GLU A 101 -5.14 9.34 10.28
C GLU A 101 -4.49 7.96 10.44
N ARG A 102 -5.31 6.93 10.66
CA ARG A 102 -4.85 5.53 10.74
C ARG A 102 -4.22 5.07 9.43
N PHE A 103 -4.86 5.37 8.30
CA PHE A 103 -4.32 5.03 6.98
C PHE A 103 -2.97 5.72 6.75
N MET A 104 -2.88 7.02 7.04
CA MET A 104 -1.64 7.78 6.90
C MET A 104 -0.55 7.25 7.83
N LYS A 105 -0.89 6.88 9.06
CA LYS A 105 0.05 6.24 9.99
C LYS A 105 0.59 4.93 9.41
N TYR A 106 -0.29 4.05 8.92
CA TYR A 106 0.16 2.75 8.41
C TYR A 106 0.92 2.87 7.10
N CYS A 107 0.63 3.87 6.26
CA CYS A 107 1.49 4.18 5.12
C CYS A 107 2.93 4.48 5.57
N LYS A 108 3.11 5.28 6.63
CA LYS A 108 4.45 5.59 7.16
C LYS A 108 5.16 4.34 7.69
N GLU A 109 4.45 3.48 8.42
CA GLU A 109 5.01 2.24 8.96
C GLU A 109 5.39 1.23 7.85
N ILE A 110 4.56 1.12 6.81
CA ILE A 110 4.76 0.17 5.72
C ILE A 110 5.87 0.65 4.78
N PHE A 111 5.78 1.89 4.31
CA PHE A 111 6.66 2.40 3.24
C PHE A 111 7.93 3.09 3.73
N GLY A 112 7.94 3.63 4.96
CA GLY A 112 9.08 4.35 5.50
C GLY A 112 9.59 5.43 4.54
N GLU A 113 10.85 5.33 4.16
CA GLU A 113 11.55 6.26 3.25
C GLU A 113 11.01 6.26 1.82
N LEU A 114 10.27 5.21 1.40
CA LEU A 114 9.67 5.14 0.07
C LEU A 114 8.47 6.10 -0.08
N LEU A 115 7.92 6.59 1.03
CA LEU A 115 6.73 7.44 1.05
C LEU A 115 7.08 8.92 0.85
N LYS A 116 6.48 9.53 -0.18
CA LYS A 116 6.50 10.96 -0.47
C LYS A 116 5.12 11.55 -0.28
N LEU A 117 5.03 12.63 0.49
CA LEU A 117 3.80 13.38 0.69
C LEU A 117 3.90 14.70 -0.08
N SER A 118 3.00 14.90 -1.04
CA SER A 118 2.88 16.12 -1.84
C SER A 118 1.48 16.71 -1.68
N VAL A 119 1.04 16.82 -0.42
CA VAL A 119 -0.24 17.44 -0.09
C VAL A 119 -0.01 18.94 0.01
N SER A 120 -0.68 19.72 -0.84
CA SER A 120 -0.66 21.18 -0.73
C SER A 120 -1.27 21.59 0.61
N LYS A 121 -0.59 22.50 1.34
CA LYS A 121 -1.10 23.11 2.58
C LYS A 121 -2.31 23.99 2.31
#